data_AF-A0A7L3NI37-F1
#
_entry.id   AF-A0A7L3NI37-F1
#
_cell.length_a   1.000
_cell.length_b   1.000
_cell.length_c   1.000
_cell.angle_alpha   90.00
_cell.angle_beta   90.00
_cell.angle_gamma   90.00
#
_symmetry.space_group_name_H-M   'P 1'
#
loop_
_entity.id
_entity.type
_entity.pdbx_description
1 polymer ?
#
loop_
_entity_poly.entity_id
_entity_poly.type
_entity_poly.pdbx_seq_one_letter_code
_entity_poly.pdbx_strand_id
1 'polypeptide(L)'
;VLGHHYTRTFLEAAVASMNAGCNLEVSYGLRRNVFMHIPQALDTGNITLQMLRDRVRPLFYTRMRLGEFDPPAMNPYSALDMSAVQTPEHQNLSLEAAVKSFVLLKNVRGTLPLRAQDLLGKRLAV
;
A
#
# COMPACT_ATOMS: atom_id res chain seq x y z
N VAL A 1 -14.23 -19.05 -0.83
CA VAL A 1 -15.05 -18.64 -1.98
C VAL A 1 -14.31 -18.76 -3.30
N LEU A 2 -13.08 -18.25 -3.45
CA LEU A 2 -12.13 -18.73 -4.48
C LEU A 2 -10.73 -18.89 -3.86
N GLY A 3 -9.96 -19.88 -4.31
CA GLY A 3 -8.57 -20.16 -3.90
C GLY A 3 -8.38 -20.85 -2.54
N HIS A 4 -8.87 -20.24 -1.45
CA HIS A 4 -8.57 -20.69 -0.08
C HIS A 4 -9.58 -21.67 0.54
N HIS A 5 -10.77 -21.82 -0.06
CA HIS A 5 -11.85 -22.70 0.43
C HIS A 5 -12.32 -22.51 1.90
N TYR A 6 -11.97 -21.41 2.57
CA TYR A 6 -12.33 -21.14 3.97
C TYR A 6 -13.83 -20.89 4.20
N THR A 7 -14.50 -20.16 3.30
CA THR A 7 -15.96 -19.95 3.31
C THR A 7 -16.58 -20.34 1.98
N ARG A 8 -17.89 -20.62 1.97
CA ARG A 8 -18.64 -21.11 0.81
C ARG A 8 -19.22 -19.98 -0.04
N THR A 9 -19.60 -18.86 0.57
CA THR A 9 -20.21 -17.71 -0.11
C THR A 9 -19.52 -16.39 0.22
N PHE A 10 -19.71 -15.36 -0.62
CA PHE A 10 -19.21 -14.01 -0.31
C PHE A 10 -19.90 -13.41 0.93
N LEU A 11 -21.16 -13.74 1.19
CA LEU A 11 -21.81 -13.35 2.45
C LEU A 11 -21.07 -13.94 3.66
N GLU A 12 -20.79 -15.24 3.64
CA GLU A 12 -20.03 -15.90 4.72
C GLU A 12 -18.63 -15.29 4.86
N ALA A 13 -17.96 -14.98 3.75
CA ALA A 13 -16.67 -14.30 3.76
C ALA A 13 -16.74 -12.90 4.39
N ALA A 14 -17.79 -12.11 4.09
CA ALA A 14 -18.00 -10.79 4.67
C ALA A 14 -18.21 -10.89 6.19
N VAL A 15 -19.10 -11.78 6.62
CA VAL A 15 -19.38 -12.03 8.03
C VAL A 15 -18.13 -12.48 8.78
N ALA A 16 -17.39 -13.45 8.23
CA ALA A 16 -16.15 -13.93 8.83
C ALA A 16 -15.10 -12.82 8.96
N SER A 17 -14.95 -11.99 7.92
CA SER A 17 -13.99 -10.89 7.91
C SER A 17 -14.33 -9.80 8.93
N MET A 18 -15.62 -9.41 9.01
CA MET A 18 -16.10 -8.42 9.97
C MET A 18 -15.92 -8.88 11.42
N ASN A 19 -16.19 -10.17 11.69
CA ASN A 19 -15.95 -10.78 13.00
C ASN A 19 -14.45 -10.80 13.35
N ALA A 20 -13.59 -11.08 12.36
CA ALA A 20 -12.13 -11.12 12.55
C ALA A 20 -11.47 -9.74 12.75
N GLY A 21 -12.23 -8.64 12.63
CA GLY A 21 -11.68 -7.29 12.82
C GLY A 21 -11.41 -6.51 11.55
N CYS A 22 -11.62 -7.11 10.37
CA CYS A 22 -11.43 -6.43 9.11
C CYS A 22 -12.44 -5.28 8.97
N ASN A 23 -11.94 -4.09 8.66
CA ASN A 23 -12.73 -2.86 8.57
C ASN A 23 -12.76 -2.26 7.17
N LEU A 24 -11.86 -2.67 6.27
CA LEU A 24 -11.76 -2.20 4.90
C LEU A 24 -11.52 -3.38 3.98
N GLU A 25 -12.31 -3.47 2.91
CA GLU A 25 -12.04 -4.39 1.82
C GLU A 25 -11.31 -3.66 0.69
N VAL A 26 -10.18 -4.23 0.26
CA VAL A 26 -9.47 -3.80 -0.95
C VAL A 26 -9.64 -4.88 -2.00
N SER A 27 -10.59 -4.65 -2.92
CA SER A 27 -10.92 -5.59 -3.98
C SER A 27 -10.64 -4.96 -5.35
N TYR A 28 -9.85 -5.66 -6.16
CA TYR A 28 -9.50 -5.27 -7.52
C TYR A 28 -10.14 -6.23 -8.53
N GLY A 29 -10.71 -5.69 -9.61
CA GLY A 29 -11.21 -6.48 -10.74
C GLY A 29 -12.54 -7.21 -10.53
N LEU A 30 -13.20 -7.06 -9.37
CA LEU A 30 -14.53 -7.64 -9.11
C LEU A 30 -15.62 -6.57 -9.28
N ARG A 31 -16.68 -6.89 -10.05
CA ARG A 31 -17.87 -6.03 -10.15
C ARG A 31 -18.71 -6.03 -8.87
N ARG A 32 -18.64 -7.11 -8.10
CA ARG A 32 -19.30 -7.27 -6.80
C ARG A 32 -18.31 -7.84 -5.80
N ASN A 33 -17.95 -7.01 -4.84
CA ASN A 33 -16.94 -7.31 -3.82
C ASN A 33 -17.57 -8.02 -2.61
N VAL A 34 -16.75 -8.57 -1.73
CA VAL A 34 -17.20 -9.31 -0.53
C VAL A 34 -18.03 -8.41 0.38
N PHE A 35 -17.57 -7.21 0.70
CA PHE A 35 -18.24 -6.29 1.62
C PHE A 35 -19.50 -5.65 1.04
N MET A 36 -19.79 -5.82 -0.26
CA MET A 36 -21.11 -5.47 -0.82
C MET A 36 -22.24 -6.34 -0.25
N HIS A 37 -21.91 -7.43 0.45
CA HIS A 37 -22.87 -8.29 1.15
C HIS A 37 -23.09 -7.88 2.63
N ILE A 38 -22.44 -6.81 3.12
CA ILE A 38 -22.66 -6.29 4.49
C ILE A 38 -24.13 -5.90 4.73
N PRO A 39 -24.85 -5.23 3.80
CA PRO A 39 -26.27 -4.94 4.00
C PRO A 39 -27.09 -6.22 4.21
N GLN A 40 -26.86 -7.23 3.37
CA GLN A 40 -27.49 -8.54 3.54
C GLN A 40 -27.16 -9.16 4.90
N ALA A 41 -25.90 -9.09 5.34
CA ALA A 41 -25.47 -9.63 6.64
C ALA A 41 -26.12 -8.92 7.84
N LEU A 42 -26.46 -7.64 7.71
CA LEU A 42 -27.24 -6.90 8.72
C LEU A 42 -28.70 -7.35 8.70
N ASP A 43 -29.31 -7.42 7.51
CA ASP A 43 -30.72 -7.78 7.32
C ASP A 43 -31.01 -9.19 7.86
N THR A 44 -30.06 -10.12 7.69
CA THR A 44 -30.16 -11.50 8.20
C THR A 44 -29.66 -11.66 9.65
N GLY A 45 -29.21 -10.58 10.30
CA GLY A 45 -28.71 -10.62 11.68
C GLY A 45 -27.39 -11.36 11.86
N ASN A 46 -26.63 -11.64 10.79
CA ASN A 46 -25.33 -12.28 10.87
C ASN A 46 -24.25 -11.37 11.48
N ILE A 47 -24.44 -10.06 11.42
CA ILE A 47 -23.66 -9.03 12.13
C ILE A 47 -24.61 -7.98 12.71
N THR A 48 -24.13 -7.23 13.70
CA THR A 48 -24.93 -6.16 14.33
C THR A 48 -24.57 -4.78 13.75
N LEU A 49 -25.51 -3.85 13.82
CA LEU A 49 -25.24 -2.44 13.49
C LEU A 49 -24.11 -1.85 14.36
N GLN A 50 -24.03 -2.28 15.63
CA GLN A 50 -22.96 -1.86 16.53
C GLN A 50 -21.59 -2.34 16.03
N MET A 51 -21.47 -3.61 15.62
CA MET A 51 -20.24 -4.14 15.03
C MET A 51 -19.85 -3.36 13.77
N LEU A 52 -20.81 -3.07 12.88
CA LEU A 52 -20.53 -2.24 11.71
C LEU A 52 -19.99 -0.85 12.11
N ARG A 53 -20.62 -0.18 13.08
CA ARG A 53 -20.15 1.11 13.60
C ARG A 53 -18.75 1.01 14.19
N ASP A 54 -18.44 -0.08 14.89
CA ASP A 54 -17.11 -0.32 15.47
C ASP A 54 -16.04 -0.55 14.39
N ARG A 55 -16.39 -1.13 13.23
CA ARG A 55 -15.49 -1.24 12.07
C ARG A 55 -15.32 0.08 11.33
N VAL A 56 -16.38 0.89 11.21
CA VAL A 56 -16.32 2.19 10.52
C VAL A 56 -15.55 3.25 11.32
N ARG A 57 -15.66 3.25 12.65
CA ARG A 57 -15.02 4.23 13.54
C ARG A 57 -13.51 4.43 13.28
N PRO A 58 -12.66 3.39 13.25
CA PRO A 58 -11.23 3.56 12.99
C PRO A 58 -10.91 4.12 11.59
N LEU A 59 -11.76 3.86 10.59
CA LEU A 59 -11.60 4.44 9.25
C LEU A 59 -11.81 5.96 9.31
N PHE A 60 -12.92 6.41 9.87
CA PHE A 60 -13.21 7.85 9.99
C PHE A 60 -12.23 8.55 10.93
N TYR A 61 -11.81 7.90 12.01
CA TYR A 61 -10.79 8.43 12.89
C TYR A 61 -9.47 8.67 12.15
N THR A 62 -9.06 7.74 11.27
CA THR A 62 -7.86 7.93 10.44
C THR A 62 -8.04 9.10 9.47
N ARG A 63 -9.19 9.21 8.80
CA ARG A 63 -9.53 10.33 7.90
C ARG A 63 -9.50 11.69 8.61
N MET A 64 -10.02 11.75 9.84
CA MET A 64 -9.93 12.93 10.70
C MET A 64 -8.48 13.27 11.04
N ARG A 65 -7.64 12.28 11.42
CA ARG A 65 -6.22 12.51 11.71
C ARG A 65 -5.41 12.99 10.50
N LEU A 66 -5.83 12.61 9.30
CA LEU A 66 -5.24 13.09 8.04
C LEU A 66 -5.70 14.51 7.67
N GLY A 67 -6.61 15.10 8.46
CA GLY A 67 -7.18 16.42 8.19
C GLY A 67 -8.08 16.46 6.95
N GLU A 68 -8.67 15.32 6.56
CA GLU A 68 -9.49 15.23 5.34
C GLU A 68 -10.75 16.10 5.40
N PHE A 69 -11.25 16.36 6.61
CA PHE A 69 -12.44 17.18 6.85
C PHE A 69 -12.10 18.59 7.36
N ASP A 70 -10.82 18.90 7.56
CA ASP A 70 -10.39 20.21 8.05
C ASP A 70 -10.35 21.22 6.88
N PRO A 71 -10.54 22.53 7.14
CA PRO A 71 -10.27 23.55 6.14
C PRO A 71 -8.84 23.41 5.58
N PRO A 72 -8.60 23.62 4.27
CA PRO A 72 -7.27 23.43 3.69
C PRO A 72 -6.15 24.22 4.40
N ALA A 73 -6.46 25.40 4.94
CA ALA A 73 -5.51 26.22 5.69
C ALA A 73 -5.04 25.59 7.02
N MET A 74 -5.77 24.60 7.56
CA MET A 74 -5.43 23.88 8.78
C MET A 74 -4.69 22.56 8.51
N ASN A 75 -4.58 22.12 7.25
CA ASN A 75 -3.90 20.90 6.87
C ASN A 75 -2.58 21.23 6.15
N PRO A 76 -1.41 20.97 6.77
CA PRO A 76 -0.12 21.34 6.19
C PRO A 76 0.19 20.61 4.87
N TYR A 77 -0.50 19.50 4.60
CA TYR A 77 -0.32 18.73 3.38
C TYR A 77 -1.21 19.21 2.22
N SER A 78 -2.23 20.03 2.48
CA SER A 78 -3.13 20.55 1.44
C SER A 78 -2.47 21.53 0.48
N ALA A 79 -1.31 22.11 0.85
CA ALA A 79 -0.54 23.00 0.00
C ALA A 79 0.45 22.26 -0.92
N LEU A 80 0.62 20.94 -0.76
CA LEU A 80 1.50 20.15 -1.62
C LEU A 80 0.87 20.01 -3.01
N ASP A 81 1.67 20.28 -4.03
CA ASP A 81 1.29 20.13 -5.43
C ASP A 81 2.32 19.33 -6.21
N MET A 82 2.15 19.27 -7.54
CA MET A 82 3.05 18.53 -8.43
C MET A 82 4.48 19.09 -8.46
N SER A 83 4.74 20.31 -7.99
CA SER A 83 6.11 20.85 -7.89
C SER A 83 6.95 20.09 -6.86
N ALA A 84 6.32 19.44 -5.86
CA ALA A 84 6.99 18.58 -4.90
C ALA A 84 7.30 17.18 -5.48
N VAL A 85 6.78 16.84 -6.66
CA VAL A 85 6.98 15.53 -7.29
C VAL A 85 8.25 15.54 -8.14
N GLN A 86 9.10 14.54 -7.95
CA GLN A 86 10.36 14.36 -8.70
C GLN A 86 11.33 15.56 -8.62
N THR A 87 11.39 16.28 -7.50
CA THR A 87 12.39 17.34 -7.31
C THR A 87 13.82 16.79 -7.39
N PRO A 88 14.83 17.61 -7.73
CA PRO A 88 16.23 17.19 -7.71
C PRO A 88 16.66 16.56 -6.37
N GLU A 89 16.16 17.08 -5.25
CA GLU A 89 16.44 16.57 -3.91
C GLU A 89 15.87 15.16 -3.71
N HIS A 90 14.61 14.93 -4.10
CA HIS A 90 13.97 13.60 -4.03
C HIS A 90 14.69 12.58 -4.93
N GLN A 91 15.10 12.99 -6.13
CA GLN A 91 15.87 12.13 -7.04
C GLN A 91 17.25 11.79 -6.47
N ASN A 92 17.95 12.78 -5.90
CA ASN A 92 19.25 12.56 -5.28
C ASN A 92 19.16 11.61 -4.08
N LEU A 93 18.13 11.76 -3.23
CA LEU A 93 17.87 10.83 -2.13
C LEU A 93 17.58 9.41 -2.65
N SER A 94 16.79 9.29 -3.72
CA SER A 94 16.53 7.99 -4.36
C SER A 94 17.80 7.36 -4.92
N LEU A 95 18.68 8.13 -5.53
CA LEU A 95 19.98 7.66 -6.03
C LEU A 95 20.87 7.18 -4.89
N GLU A 96 20.95 7.95 -3.81
CA GLU A 96 21.72 7.60 -2.62
C GLU A 96 21.22 6.28 -2.01
N ALA A 97 19.91 6.14 -1.85
CA ALA A 97 19.29 4.91 -1.35
C ALA A 97 19.61 3.72 -2.26
N ALA A 98 19.50 3.90 -3.59
CA ALA A 98 19.83 2.86 -4.56
C ALA A 98 21.31 2.41 -4.45
N VAL A 99 22.25 3.35 -4.46
CA VAL A 99 23.70 3.08 -4.32
C VAL A 99 24.01 2.32 -3.03
N LYS A 100 23.34 2.66 -1.92
CA LYS A 100 23.52 2.01 -0.61
C LYS A 100 22.80 0.66 -0.48
N SER A 101 21.84 0.36 -1.35
CA SER A 101 21.04 -0.87 -1.31
C SER A 101 21.68 -2.06 -2.04
N PHE A 102 22.64 -1.82 -2.93
CA PHE A 102 23.32 -2.89 -3.66
C PHE A 102 24.21 -3.71 -2.73
N VAL A 103 24.09 -5.03 -2.82
CA VAL A 103 24.92 -5.98 -2.06
C VAL A 103 25.89 -6.69 -3.00
N LEU A 104 27.19 -6.51 -2.76
CA LEU A 104 28.25 -7.23 -3.48
C LEU A 104 28.39 -8.65 -2.91
N LEU A 105 27.75 -9.64 -3.55
CA LEU A 105 27.78 -11.02 -3.07
C LEU A 105 29.12 -11.73 -3.31
N LYS A 106 29.85 -11.35 -4.36
CA LYS A 106 31.11 -11.99 -4.73
C LYS A 106 32.00 -11.02 -5.49
N ASN A 107 33.27 -10.92 -5.07
CA ASN A 107 34.30 -10.16 -5.77
C ASN A 107 35.53 -11.04 -5.98
N VAL A 108 35.61 -11.70 -7.13
CA VAL A 108 36.73 -12.58 -7.46
C VAL A 108 37.92 -11.76 -7.93
N ARG A 109 39.11 -12.06 -7.40
CA ARG A 109 40.39 -11.46 -7.83
C ARG A 109 40.39 -9.93 -7.81
N GLY A 110 39.60 -9.31 -6.95
CA GLY A 110 39.50 -7.85 -6.86
C GLY A 110 39.06 -7.20 -8.18
N THR A 111 38.19 -7.86 -8.94
CA THR A 111 37.73 -7.36 -10.26
C THR A 111 37.02 -6.00 -10.12
N LEU A 112 36.30 -5.79 -9.03
CA LEU A 112 35.68 -4.50 -8.71
C LEU A 112 36.49 -3.75 -7.63
N PRO A 113 36.56 -2.39 -7.70
CA PRO A 113 35.88 -1.53 -8.67
C PRO A 113 36.58 -1.49 -10.04
N LEU A 114 35.79 -1.34 -11.12
CA LEU A 114 36.34 -1.09 -12.45
C LEU A 114 36.93 0.33 -12.49
N ARG A 115 38.23 0.46 -12.75
CA ARG A 115 38.90 1.76 -12.87
C ARG A 115 38.91 2.20 -14.32
N ALA A 116 38.53 3.45 -14.60
CA ALA A 116 38.43 3.98 -15.97
C ALA A 116 39.72 3.82 -16.78
N GLN A 117 40.88 4.03 -16.15
CA GLN A 117 42.21 3.85 -16.75
C GLN A 117 42.44 2.41 -17.28
N ASP A 118 41.88 1.40 -16.62
CA ASP A 118 42.04 -0.01 -16.99
C ASP A 118 41.10 -0.40 -18.16
N LEU A 119 40.16 0.48 -18.51
CA LEU A 119 39.15 0.30 -19.55
C LEU A 119 39.47 1.08 -20.84
N LEU A 120 40.50 1.91 -20.86
CA LEU A 120 40.90 2.68 -22.05
C LEU A 120 41.15 1.74 -23.25
N GLY A 121 40.51 2.03 -24.39
CA GLY A 121 40.59 1.22 -25.60
C GLY A 121 39.84 -0.12 -25.54
N LYS A 122 39.19 -0.45 -24.43
CA LYS A 122 38.37 -1.66 -24.27
C LYS A 122 36.89 -1.36 -24.55
N ARG A 123 36.15 -2.42 -24.88
CA ARG A 123 34.69 -2.36 -25.02
C ARG A 123 34.04 -3.01 -23.81
N LEU A 124 33.04 -2.36 -23.25
CA LEU A 124 32.15 -2.94 -22.24
C LEU A 124 30.94 -3.53 -22.97
N ALA A 125 30.67 -4.82 -22.76
CA ALA A 125 29.39 -5.41 -23.14
C ALA A 125 28.45 -5.24 -21.94
N VAL A 126 27.29 -4.63 -22.18
CA VAL A 126 26.22 -4.39 -21.20
C VAL A 126 25.05 -5.29 -21.52
#